data_AF-A0A178AHR8-F1
#
_entry.id   AF-A0A178AHR8-F1
#
_cell.length_a   1.000
_cell.length_b   1.000
_cell.length_c   1.000
_cell.angle_alpha   90.00
_cell.angle_beta   90.00
_cell.angle_gamma   90.00
#
_symmetry.space_group_name_H-M   'P 1'
#
loop_
_entity.id
_entity.type
_entity.pdbx_description
1 polymer ?
#
loop_
_entity_poly.entity_id
_entity_poly.type
_entity_poly.pdbx_seq_one_letter_code
_entity_poly.pdbx_strand_id
1 'polypeptide(L)'
;MNPSERTKEALLARTETLCNAIFDERNPDPWGGEGYLSTILRTVRPADTSEFSNIPKISEAKDYYTSAQKELTVREQSAGLIKTTQDLSTLIRDLQELWLFGGLDTLSDTKDEEVLQKGWEIQ
;
A
#
# COMPACT_ATOMS: atom_id res chain seq x y z
N MET A 1 -7.21 17.71 -12.73
CA MET A 1 -7.49 16.59 -11.79
C MET A 1 -8.95 16.22 -11.96
N ASN A 2 -9.27 14.94 -12.15
CA ASN A 2 -10.61 14.51 -12.55
C ASN A 2 -11.49 14.36 -11.29
N PRO A 3 -12.72 14.90 -11.23
CA PRO A 3 -13.59 14.78 -10.05
C PRO A 3 -13.85 13.33 -9.61
N SER A 4 -13.86 12.38 -10.54
CA SER A 4 -14.04 10.95 -10.26
C SER A 4 -12.93 10.35 -9.38
N GLU A 5 -11.74 10.95 -9.37
CA GLU A 5 -10.57 10.51 -8.60
C GLU A 5 -10.63 10.97 -7.13
N ARG A 6 -11.61 11.81 -6.77
CA ARG A 6 -11.79 12.40 -5.43
C ARG A 6 -12.91 11.74 -4.62
N THR A 7 -13.54 10.72 -5.17
CA THR A 7 -14.53 9.91 -4.46
C THR A 7 -13.84 9.12 -3.35
N LYS A 8 -14.59 8.82 -2.27
CA LYS A 8 -14.11 8.01 -1.15
C LYS A 8 -13.57 6.66 -1.64
N GLU A 9 -14.29 6.03 -2.57
CA GLU A 9 -13.96 4.74 -3.15
C GLU A 9 -12.64 4.80 -3.93
N ALA A 10 -12.44 5.84 -4.75
CA ALA A 10 -11.21 6.02 -5.51
C ALA A 10 -10.00 6.26 -4.59
N LEU A 11 -10.18 7.05 -3.53
CA LEU A 11 -9.12 7.35 -2.55
C LEU A 11 -8.74 6.11 -1.72
N LEU A 12 -9.74 5.32 -1.30
CA LEU A 12 -9.51 4.05 -0.62
C LEU A 12 -8.78 3.06 -1.53
N ALA A 13 -9.25 2.89 -2.77
CA ALA A 13 -8.61 1.99 -3.73
C ALA A 13 -7.15 2.40 -4.03
N ARG A 14 -6.88 3.71 -4.14
CA ARG A 14 -5.52 4.23 -4.34
C ARG A 14 -4.64 3.99 -3.12
N THR A 15 -5.17 4.16 -1.91
CA THR A 15 -4.46 3.87 -0.66
C THR A 15 -4.12 2.38 -0.56
N GLU A 16 -5.10 1.50 -0.77
CA GLU A 16 -4.88 0.05 -0.74
C GLU A 16 -3.85 -0.38 -1.78
N THR A 17 -3.91 0.16 -3.00
CA THR A 17 -2.93 -0.15 -4.05
C THR A 17 -1.51 0.23 -3.64
N LEU A 18 -1.33 1.43 -3.07
CA LEU A 18 -0.01 1.89 -2.63
C LEU A 18 0.51 1.08 -1.43
N CYS A 19 -0.35 0.77 -0.46
CA CYS A 19 0.03 -0.04 0.69
C CYS A 19 0.40 -1.47 0.28
N ASN A 20 -0.43 -2.13 -0.54
CA ASN A 20 -0.17 -3.49 -1.02
C ASN A 20 1.10 -3.58 -1.88
N ALA A 21 1.44 -2.52 -2.62
CA ALA A 21 2.69 -2.45 -3.36
C ALA A 21 3.92 -2.42 -2.42
N ILE A 22 3.79 -1.88 -1.21
CA ILE A 22 4.85 -1.89 -0.20
C ILE A 22 4.90 -3.25 0.52
N PHE A 23 3.76 -3.69 1.04
CA PHE A 23 3.58 -4.90 1.83
C PHE A 23 2.10 -5.30 1.87
N ASP A 24 1.80 -6.58 1.61
CA ASP A 24 0.43 -7.10 1.69
C ASP A 24 0.26 -7.98 2.93
N GLU A 25 -0.32 -7.41 3.99
CA GLU A 25 -0.60 -8.12 5.24
C GLU A 25 -1.66 -9.21 5.08
N ARG A 26 -2.57 -9.09 4.10
CA ARG A 26 -3.63 -10.08 3.88
C ARG A 26 -3.10 -11.33 3.19
N ASN A 27 -1.86 -11.29 2.72
CA ASN A 27 -1.22 -12.42 2.08
C ASN A 27 -0.74 -13.43 3.13
N PRO A 28 -1.14 -14.72 3.04
CA PRO A 28 -0.68 -15.76 3.95
C PRO A 28 0.80 -16.14 3.76
N ASP A 29 1.49 -15.56 2.77
CA ASP A 29 2.92 -15.70 2.59
C ASP A 29 3.68 -15.20 3.84
N PRO A 30 4.58 -16.00 4.44
CA PRO A 30 5.42 -15.60 5.57
C PRO A 30 6.22 -14.31 5.37
N TRP A 31 6.36 -13.86 4.12
CA TRP A 31 7.09 -12.65 3.74
C TRP A 31 6.17 -11.46 3.40
N GLY A 32 4.85 -11.62 3.49
CA GLY A 32 3.87 -10.55 3.20
C GLY A 32 3.67 -10.25 1.71
N GLY A 33 3.82 -11.28 0.87
CA GLY A 33 3.50 -11.23 -0.55
C GLY A 33 4.62 -10.77 -1.47
N GLU A 34 4.24 -10.17 -2.59
CA GLU A 34 5.14 -9.72 -3.67
C GLU A 34 5.33 -8.20 -3.68
N GLY A 35 5.15 -7.55 -2.52
CA GLY A 35 5.44 -6.12 -2.35
C GLY A 35 6.93 -5.83 -2.40
N TYR A 36 7.31 -4.57 -2.66
CA TYR A 36 8.70 -4.17 -2.81
C TYR A 36 9.57 -4.56 -1.60
N LEU A 37 9.08 -4.37 -0.38
CA LEU A 37 9.82 -4.73 0.83
C LEU A 37 9.97 -6.25 0.97
N SER A 38 8.89 -6.99 0.70
CA SER A 38 8.88 -8.45 0.75
C SER A 38 9.87 -9.07 -0.22
N THR A 39 9.92 -8.57 -1.46
CA THR A 39 10.87 -9.02 -2.48
C THR A 39 12.31 -8.68 -2.12
N ILE A 40 12.58 -7.48 -1.58
CA ILE A 40 13.92 -7.12 -1.07
C ILE A 40 14.34 -8.06 0.05
N LEU A 41 13.47 -8.28 1.03
CA LEU A 41 13.75 -9.16 2.16
C LEU A 41 14.01 -10.60 1.71
N ARG A 42 13.23 -11.12 0.76
CA ARG A 42 13.44 -12.46 0.19
C ARG A 42 14.76 -12.56 -0.58
N THR A 43 15.21 -11.47 -1.19
CA THR A 43 16.46 -11.42 -1.94
C THR A 43 17.69 -11.34 -1.02
N VAL A 44 17.58 -10.57 0.07
CA VAL A 44 18.70 -10.27 0.98
C VAL A 44 18.79 -11.25 2.14
N ARG A 45 17.66 -11.75 2.68
CA ARG A 45 17.68 -12.63 3.85
C ARG A 45 18.18 -14.02 3.45
N PRO A 46 19.37 -14.44 3.93
CA PRO A 46 19.77 -15.83 3.83
C PRO A 46 18.79 -16.65 4.67
N ALA A 47 18.43 -17.84 4.18
CA ALA A 47 17.51 -18.75 4.84
C ALA A 47 17.70 -18.79 6.36
N ASP A 48 16.60 -18.82 7.13
CA ASP A 48 16.72 -19.15 8.56
C ASP A 48 17.47 -20.48 8.68
N THR A 49 18.64 -20.43 9.31
CA THR A 49 19.55 -21.57 9.48
C THR A 49 19.07 -22.52 10.56
N SER A 50 17.92 -22.27 11.18
CA SER A 50 17.36 -23.16 12.20
C SER A 50 16.76 -24.41 11.55
N GLU A 51 17.03 -25.56 12.15
CA GLU A 51 16.46 -26.86 11.74
C GLU A 51 14.93 -26.93 11.91
N PHE A 52 14.33 -25.89 12.49
CA PHE A 52 12.89 -25.78 12.79
C PHE A 52 12.16 -24.74 11.94
N SER A 53 12.82 -24.12 10.95
CA SER A 53 12.14 -23.15 10.08
C SER A 53 11.23 -23.84 9.07
N ASN A 54 9.96 -23.44 9.04
CA ASN A 54 8.98 -23.88 8.04
C ASN A 54 9.09 -23.09 6.72
N ILE A 55 10.07 -22.18 6.60
CA ILE A 55 10.25 -21.33 5.42
C ILE A 55 11.26 -21.99 4.47
N PRO A 56 10.96 -22.10 3.16
CA PRO A 56 11.89 -22.69 2.19
C PRO A 56 13.28 -22.03 2.21
N LYS A 57 14.33 -22.84 2.28
CA LYS A 57 15.71 -22.34 2.28
C LYS A 57 16.06 -21.74 0.92
N ILE A 58 16.30 -20.44 0.88
CA ILE A 58 16.84 -19.73 -0.29
C ILE A 58 18.35 -19.98 -0.33
N SER A 59 18.88 -20.50 -1.45
CA SER A 59 20.30 -20.80 -1.54
C SER A 59 21.14 -19.52 -1.48
N GLU A 60 22.23 -19.57 -0.71
CA GLU A 60 23.26 -18.52 -0.73
C GLU A 60 23.81 -18.37 -2.17
N ALA A 61 24.02 -17.13 -2.59
CA ALA A 61 24.61 -16.84 -3.90
C ALA A 61 26.09 -17.18 -3.83
N LYS A 62 26.47 -18.36 -4.32
CA LYS A 62 27.87 -18.84 -4.31
C LYS A 62 28.67 -18.36 -5.53
N ASP A 63 28.01 -17.77 -6.52
CA ASP A 63 28.56 -17.34 -7.79
C ASP A 63 28.25 -15.86 -8.08
N TYR A 64 29.18 -15.18 -8.79
CA TYR A 64 29.07 -13.77 -9.13
C TYR A 64 27.81 -13.43 -9.92
N TYR A 65 27.36 -14.33 -10.79
CA TYR A 65 26.14 -14.14 -11.57
C TYR A 65 24.91 -14.03 -10.67
N THR A 66 24.70 -14.98 -9.77
CA THR A 66 23.58 -14.93 -8.81
C THR A 66 23.68 -13.72 -7.89
N SER A 67 24.89 -13.35 -7.44
CA SER A 67 25.07 -12.15 -6.60
C SER A 67 24.70 -10.86 -7.34
N ALA A 68 25.13 -10.71 -8.60
CA ALA A 68 24.81 -9.54 -9.42
C ALA A 68 23.31 -9.44 -9.72
N GLN A 69 22.65 -10.57 -9.97
CA GLN A 69 21.20 -10.61 -10.16
C GLN A 69 20.45 -10.21 -8.90
N LYS A 70 20.85 -10.72 -7.73
CA LYS A 70 20.26 -10.30 -6.44
C LYS A 70 20.43 -8.80 -6.19
N GLU A 71 21.62 -8.25 -6.46
CA GLU A 71 21.84 -6.81 -6.34
C GLU A 71 20.95 -5.98 -7.28
N LEU A 72 20.83 -6.42 -8.54
CA LEU A 72 19.96 -5.78 -9.52
C LEU A 72 18.50 -5.78 -9.04
N THR A 73 17.98 -6.92 -8.60
CA THR A 73 16.63 -7.03 -8.05
C THR A 73 16.44 -6.07 -6.88
N VAL A 74 17.36 -6.01 -5.92
CA VAL A 74 17.25 -5.08 -4.78
C VAL A 74 17.19 -3.64 -5.23
N ARG A 75 18.02 -3.24 -6.22
CA ARG A 75 18.02 -1.87 -6.77
C ARG A 75 16.69 -1.55 -7.45
N GLU A 76 16.15 -2.45 -8.26
CA GLU A 76 14.86 -2.27 -8.95
C GLU A 76 13.71 -2.13 -7.95
N GLN A 77 13.63 -3.02 -6.97
CA GLN A 77 12.57 -2.98 -5.95
C GLN A 77 12.69 -1.74 -5.06
N SER A 78 13.92 -1.29 -4.75
CA SER A 78 14.16 -0.05 -4.00
C SER A 78 13.67 1.19 -4.76
N ALA A 79 13.89 1.23 -6.08
CA ALA A 79 13.37 2.32 -6.91
C ALA A 79 11.84 2.34 -6.94
N GLY A 80 11.20 1.16 -7.03
CA GLY A 80 9.74 1.01 -6.93
C GLY A 80 9.20 1.46 -5.57
N LEU A 81 9.87 1.10 -4.47
CA LEU A 81 9.52 1.54 -3.12
C LEU A 81 9.60 3.07 -2.95
N ILE A 82 10.68 3.69 -3.45
CA ILE A 82 10.87 5.14 -3.41
C ILE A 82 9.74 5.84 -4.17
N LYS A 83 9.44 5.38 -5.38
CA LYS A 83 8.33 5.92 -6.18
C LYS A 83 7.00 5.79 -5.44
N THR A 84 6.72 4.63 -4.88
CA THR A 84 5.46 4.38 -4.13
C THR A 84 5.34 5.30 -2.92
N THR A 85 6.45 5.58 -2.23
CA THR A 85 6.48 6.53 -1.11
C THR A 85 6.23 7.97 -1.58
N GLN A 86 6.75 8.36 -2.74
CA GLN A 86 6.46 9.67 -3.36
C GLN A 86 4.99 9.79 -3.77
N ASP A 87 4.41 8.73 -4.32
CA ASP A 87 3.00 8.67 -4.68
C ASP A 87 2.10 8.76 -3.43
N LEU A 88 2.50 8.13 -2.32
CA LEU A 88 1.83 8.25 -1.02
C LEU A 88 1.92 9.68 -0.46
N SER A 89 3.07 10.32 -0.54
CA SER A 89 3.23 11.72 -0.12
C SER A 89 2.34 12.66 -0.94
N THR A 90 2.20 12.40 -2.24
CA THR A 90 1.29 13.13 -3.12
C THR A 90 -0.17 12.89 -2.71
N LEU A 91 -0.56 11.65 -2.45
CA LEU A 91 -1.90 11.32 -1.96
C LEU A 91 -2.23 12.03 -0.63
N ILE A 92 -1.31 12.06 0.31
CA ILE A 92 -1.49 12.78 1.59
C ILE A 92 -1.76 14.27 1.33
N ARG A 93 -1.01 14.88 0.42
CA ARG A 93 -1.22 16.27 0.04
C ARG A 93 -2.58 16.47 -0.64
N ASP A 94 -2.97 15.59 -1.55
CA ASP A 94 -4.28 15.63 -2.20
C ASP A 94 -5.41 15.57 -1.16
N LEU A 95 -5.29 14.70 -0.15
CA LEU A 95 -6.25 14.58 0.95
C LEU A 95 -6.29 15.84 1.82
N GLN A 96 -5.14 16.43 2.13
CA GLN A 96 -5.06 17.70 2.86
C GLN A 96 -5.71 18.85 2.08
N GLU A 97 -5.48 18.93 0.77
CA GLU A 97 -6.11 19.93 -0.10
C GLU A 97 -7.64 19.71 -0.17
N LEU A 98 -8.11 18.46 -0.29
CA LEU A 98 -9.55 18.15 -0.24
C LEU A 98 -10.18 18.57 1.08
N TRP A 99 -9.49 18.35 2.20
CA TRP A 99 -9.97 18.73 3.52
C TRP A 99 -9.99 20.25 3.72
N LEU A 100 -8.94 20.96 3.28
CA LEU A 100 -8.82 22.42 3.44
C LEU A 100 -9.75 23.20 2.51
N PHE A 101 -10.05 22.70 1.32
CA PHE A 101 -10.84 23.41 0.31
C PHE A 101 -12.26 22.86 0.13
N GLY A 102 -12.73 21.98 1.04
CA GLY A 102 -14.12 21.52 1.09
C GLY A 102 -14.52 20.58 -0.06
N GLY A 103 -13.56 19.91 -0.69
CA GLY A 103 -13.80 18.90 -1.73
C GLY A 103 -13.95 17.48 -1.19
N LEU A 104 -13.68 17.28 0.10
CA LEU A 104 -13.98 16.03 0.79
C LEU A 104 -15.46 16.07 1.18
N ASP A 105 -16.30 15.46 0.36
CA ASP A 105 -17.73 15.34 0.62
C ASP A 105 -17.96 14.34 1.77
N THR A 106 -17.67 14.76 3.00
CA THR A 106 -17.90 13.99 4.23
C THR A 106 -19.14 14.48 4.98
N LEU A 107 -19.87 15.44 4.43
CA LEU A 107 -21.04 16.06 5.06
C LEU A 107 -22.35 15.71 4.36
N SER A 108 -22.34 15.18 3.13
CA SER A 108 -23.56 14.67 2.49
C SER A 108 -23.75 13.16 2.71
N ASP A 109 -23.59 12.68 3.94
CA ASP A 109 -24.16 11.37 4.24
C ASP A 109 -25.67 11.55 4.14
N THR A 110 -26.31 10.91 3.14
CA THR A 110 -27.77 10.99 2.90
C THR A 110 -28.59 10.56 4.11
N LYS A 111 -27.94 9.94 5.11
CA LYS A 111 -28.51 9.62 6.41
C LYS A 111 -28.80 10.84 7.28
N ASP A 112 -28.01 11.91 7.16
CA ASP A 112 -28.22 13.13 7.95
C ASP A 112 -29.42 13.93 7.43
N GLU A 113 -29.71 13.85 6.12
CA GLU A 113 -30.92 14.43 5.53
C GLU A 113 -32.20 13.70 6.01
N GLU A 114 -32.18 12.37 6.16
CA GLU A 114 -33.34 11.64 6.70
C GLU A 114 -33.61 11.94 8.18
N VAL A 115 -32.57 12.20 8.97
CA VAL A 115 -32.71 12.60 10.39
C VAL A 115 -33.30 14.00 10.50
N LEU A 116 -32.90 14.92 9.61
CA LEU A 116 -33.48 16.25 9.53
C LEU A 116 -34.92 16.21 9.01
N GLN A 117 -35.25 15.43 7.99
CA GLN A 117 -36.62 15.34 7.47
C GLN A 117 -37.62 14.81 8.51
N LYS A 118 -37.24 13.75 9.26
CA LYS A 118 -38.11 13.16 10.30
C LYS A 118 -38.28 14.05 11.54
N GLY A 119 -37.34 14.95 11.80
CA GLY A 119 -37.46 15.93 12.90
C GLY A 119 -38.53 16.99 12.65
N TRP A 120 -38.89 17.24 11.38
CA TRP A 120 -39.83 18.30 10.98
C TRP A 120 -41.25 17.77 10.74
N GLU A 121 -41.45 16.46 10.76
CA GLU A 121 -42.77 15.80 10.67
C GLU A 121 -43.42 15.55 12.05
N ILE A 122 -42.78 15.94 13.16
CA ILE A 122 -43.30 15.80 14.54
C ILE A 122 -43.64 17.16 15.17
N GLN A 123 -44.23 18.08 14.39
CA GLN A 123 -44.80 19.32 14.92
C GLN A 123 -46.13 19.64 14.25
#